data_AF-A0A971P4P2-F1
#
_entry.id   AF-A0A971P4P2-F1
#
_cell.length_a   1.000
_cell.length_b   1.000
_cell.length_c   1.000
_cell.angle_alpha   90.00
_cell.angle_beta   90.00
_cell.angle_gamma   90.00
#
_symmetry.space_group_name_H-M   'P 1'
#
loop_
_entity.id
_entity.type
_entity.pdbx_description
1 polymer ?
#
loop_
_entity_poly.entity_id
_entity_poly.type
_entity_poly.pdbx_seq_one_letter_code
_entity_poly.pdbx_strand_id
1 'polypeptide(L)' 'MIPTVEHDRQQETIEAKARWFQSLSMAERMDVFCEFTELALSVHPELKEKKHVEPIAGRIQILSAK' A
#
# COMPACT_ATOMS: atom_id res chain seq x y z
N MET A 1 19.21 -24.73 2.15
CA MET A 1 19.44 -23.91 0.95
C MET A 1 18.85 -22.55 1.22
N ILE A 2 19.63 -21.47 1.11
CA ILE A 2 19.08 -20.11 1.22
C ILE A 2 18.45 -19.81 -0.15
N PRO A 3 17.15 -19.50 -0.23
CA PRO A 3 16.53 -19.13 -1.50
C PRO A 3 17.24 -17.90 -2.06
N THR A 4 17.60 -17.94 -3.34
CA THR A 4 18.08 -16.75 -4.05
C THR A 4 16.91 -15.79 -4.15
N VAL A 5 16.94 -14.70 -3.38
CA VAL A 5 15.93 -13.64 -3.47
C VAL A 5 16.25 -12.79 -4.68
N GLU A 6 15.43 -12.89 -5.72
CA GLU A 6 15.52 -12.08 -6.93
C GLU A 6 14.40 -11.04 -6.91
N HIS A 7 14.75 -9.78 -7.16
CA HIS A 7 13.80 -8.67 -7.18
C HIS A 7 13.61 -8.18 -8.63
N ASP A 8 12.56 -8.66 -9.29
CA ASP A 8 12.16 -8.19 -10.62
C ASP A 8 10.85 -7.40 -10.53
N ARG A 9 10.86 -6.17 -11.07
CA ARG A 9 9.67 -5.32 -11.16
C ARG A 9 8.55 -5.95 -11.98
N GLN A 10 8.84 -6.82 -12.94
CA GLN A 10 7.80 -7.51 -13.72
C GLN A 10 7.01 -8.50 -12.85
N GLN A 11 7.58 -8.94 -11.72
CA GLN A 11 6.92 -9.83 -10.77
C GLN A 11 6.07 -9.07 -9.74
N GLU A 12 6.13 -7.73 -9.72
CA GLU A 12 5.35 -6.87 -8.82
C GLU A 12 3.90 -6.64 -9.30
N THR A 13 3.21 -7.71 -9.71
CA THR A 13 1.80 -7.61 -10.13
C THR A 13 0.89 -7.26 -8.96
N ILE A 14 -0.30 -6.73 -9.26
CA ILE A 14 -1.30 -6.39 -8.23
C ILE A 14 -1.68 -7.65 -7.43
N GLU A 15 -1.82 -8.80 -8.10
CA GLU A 15 -2.18 -10.08 -7.48
C GLU A 15 -1.06 -10.60 -6.57
N ALA A 16 0.20 -10.41 -6.95
CA ALA A 16 1.34 -10.78 -6.12
C ALA A 16 1.40 -9.92 -4.86
N LYS A 17 1.24 -8.59 -5.00
CA LYS A 17 1.17 -7.64 -3.88
C LYS A 17 -0.01 -7.94 -2.94
N ALA A 18 -1.17 -8.25 -3.50
CA ALA A 18 -2.35 -8.62 -2.73
C ALA A 18 -2.13 -9.92 -1.93
N ARG A 19 -1.57 -10.96 -2.56
CA ARG A 19 -1.25 -12.23 -1.87
C ARG A 19 -0.22 -12.03 -0.76
N TRP A 20 0.83 -11.25 -1.02
CA TRP A 20 1.82 -10.90 0.00
C TRP A 20 1.17 -10.18 1.18
N PHE A 21 0.41 -9.12 0.94
CA PHE A 21 -0.24 -8.37 2.02
C PHE A 21 -1.25 -9.20 2.80
N GLN A 22 -1.98 -10.11 2.14
CA GLN A 22 -2.89 -11.05 2.80
C GLN A 22 -2.18 -12.03 3.72
N SER A 23 -0.93 -12.40 3.41
CA SER A 23 -0.13 -13.31 4.24
C SER A 23 0.32 -12.72 5.57
N LEU A 24 0.28 -11.38 5.71
CA LEU A 24 0.67 -10.67 6.93
C LEU A 24 -0.39 -10.79 8.03
N SER A 25 0.07 -10.88 9.28
CA SER A 25 -0.76 -10.71 10.48
C SER A 25 -1.30 -9.28 10.61
N MET A 26 -2.27 -9.07 11.49
CA MET A 26 -2.82 -7.73 11.71
C MET A 26 -1.75 -6.74 12.21
N ALA A 27 -0.83 -7.19 13.08
CA ALA A 27 0.25 -6.35 13.59
C ALA A 27 1.20 -5.93 12.47
N GLU A 28 1.67 -6.89 11.66
CA GLU A 28 2.56 -6.61 10.52
C GLU A 28 1.91 -5.70 9.48
N ARG A 29 0.60 -5.81 9.26
CA ARG A 29 -0.14 -4.87 8.39
C ARG A 29 -0.13 -3.45 8.94
N MET A 30 -0.21 -3.29 10.26
CA MET A 30 -0.12 -1.99 10.91
C MET A 30 1.30 -1.42 10.77
N ASP A 31 2.32 -2.25 10.96
CA ASP A 31 3.72 -1.84 10.80
C ASP A 31 3.97 -1.32 9.37
N VAL A 32 3.55 -2.07 8.35
CA VAL A 32 3.62 -1.63 6.93
C VAL A 32 2.87 -0.31 6.70
N PHE A 33 1.69 -0.14 7.32
CA PHE A 33 0.93 1.10 7.20
C PHE A 33 1.66 2.29 7.84
N CYS A 34 2.25 2.10 9.02
CA CYS A 34 3.07 3.11 9.68
C CYS A 34 4.29 3.48 8.84
N GLU A 35 5.05 2.49 8.34
CA GLU A 35 6.23 2.71 7.49
C GLU A 35 5.89 3.54 6.24
N PHE A 36 4.80 3.19 5.53
CA PHE A 36 4.38 3.97 4.37
C PHE A 36 3.90 5.37 4.73
N THR A 37 3.25 5.53 5.88
CA THR A 37 2.80 6.83 6.37
C THR A 37 3.99 7.72 6.75
N GLU A 38 4.98 7.17 7.45
CA GLU A 38 6.23 7.85 7.78
C GLU A 38 6.99 8.26 6.53
N LEU A 39 7.11 7.36 5.54
CA LEU A 39 7.72 7.68 4.26
C LEU A 39 7.00 8.84 3.56
N ALA A 40 5.67 8.77 3.46
CA ALA A 40 4.87 9.83 2.84
C ALA A 40 5.04 11.18 3.55
N LEU A 41 5.02 11.19 4.89
CA LEU A 41 5.22 12.40 5.69
C LEU A 41 6.67 12.91 5.67
N SER A 42 7.65 12.03 5.48
CA SER A 42 9.06 12.44 5.35
C SER A 42 9.32 13.22 4.06
N VAL A 43 8.60 12.87 2.98
CA VAL A 43 8.71 13.54 1.67
C VAL A 43 7.77 14.75 1.59
N HIS A 44 6.57 14.63 2.17
CA HIS A 44 5.53 15.66 2.16
C HIS A 44 4.97 15.91 3.56
N PRO A 45 5.70 16.63 4.43
CA PRO A 45 5.28 16.88 5.81
C PRO A 45 3.95 17.63 5.93
N GLU A 46 3.55 18.38 4.91
CA GLU A 46 2.30 19.13 4.84
C GLU A 46 1.06 18.25 4.67
N LEU A 47 1.21 16.95 4.33
CA LEU A 47 0.09 16.03 4.20
C LEU A 47 -0.74 15.93 5.49
N LYS A 48 -0.09 16.04 6.66
CA LYS A 48 -0.77 16.01 7.97
C LYS A 48 -1.79 17.14 8.16
N GLU A 49 -1.63 18.26 7.45
CA GLU A 49 -2.48 19.44 7.56
C GLU A 49 -3.69 19.37 6.59
N LYS A 50 -3.66 18.45 5.61
CA LYS A 50 -4.71 18.29 4.59
C LYS A 50 -5.83 17.40 5.12
N LYS A 51 -6.64 17.94 6.04
CA LYS A 51 -7.73 17.24 6.75
C LYS A 51 -8.87 16.74 5.84
N HIS A 52 -9.10 17.40 4.70
CA HIS A 52 -10.22 17.13 3.80
C HIS A 52 -9.76 17.13 2.35
N VAL A 53 -9.03 16.08 1.96
CA VAL A 53 -8.84 15.76 0.54
C VAL A 53 -10.10 15.08 0.03
N GLU A 54 -10.91 15.84 -0.72
CA GLU A 54 -12.05 15.28 -1.45
C GLU A 54 -11.54 14.24 -2.46
N PRO A 55 -12.18 13.06 -2.56
CA PRO A 55 -11.87 12.11 -3.62
C PRO A 55 -11.96 12.80 -4.98
N ILE A 56 -10.94 12.63 -5.81
CA ILE A 56 -11.02 13.07 -7.21
C ILE A 56 -12.22 12.33 -7.83
N ALA A 57 -13.12 13.06 -8.49
CA ALA A 57 -14.29 12.46 -9.12
C ALA A 57 -13.87 11.29 -10.02
N GLY A 58 -14.46 10.11 -9.81
CA GLY A 58 -14.16 8.89 -10.57
C GLY A 58 -12.99 8.03 -10.05
N ARG A 59 -12.35 8.38 -8.92
CA ARG A 59 -11.20 7.62 -8.38
C ARG A 59 -11.56 6.24 -7.80
N ILE A 60 -12.80 6.06 -7.34
CA ILE A 60 -13.27 4.77 -6.85
C ILE A 60 -14.00 4.05 -7.98
N GLN A 61 -13.35 3.03 -8.55
CA GLN A 61 -14.01 2.12 -9.48
C GLN A 61 -14.69 1.01 -8.70
N ILE A 62 -16.02 1.06 -8.60
CA ILE A 62 -16.83 -0.03 -8.05
C ILE A 62 -16.90 -1.13 -9.11
N LEU A 63 -16.22 -2.26 -8.88
CA LEU A 63 -16.18 -3.38 -9.82
C LEU A 63 -17.48 -4.22 -9.81
N SER A 64 -18.22 -4.21 -8.70
CA SER A 64 -19.60 -4.73 -8.63
C SER A 64 -20.32 -4.15 -7.41
N ALA A 65 -21.57 -3.74 -7.58
CA ALA A 65 -22.49 -3.54 -6.46
C ALA A 65 -23.02 -4.91 -6.00
N LYS A 66 -23.17 -5.08 -4.68
CA LYS A 66 -23.75 -6.28 -4.09
C LYS A 66 -25.28 -6.22 -4.14
#